data_AF-X1MFH5-F1
#
_entry.id   AF-X1MFH5-F1
#
_cell.length_a   1.000
_cell.length_b   1.000
_cell.length_c   1.000
_cell.angle_alpha   90.00
_cell.angle_beta   90.00
_cell.angle_gamma   90.00
#
_symmetry.space_group_name_H-M   'P 1'
#
loop_
_entity.id
_entity.type
_entity.pdbx_description
1 polymer ?
#
loop_
_entity_poly.entity_id
_entity_poly.type
_entity_poly.pdbx_seq_one_letter_code
_entity_poly.pdbx_strand_id
1 'polypeptide(L)'
;FAEGKYNRRLEVIKDLPRSSAIWWFDQTDMARAKKVLGDTACIAGNIPAAVLCTGTPQDVKKSCRQLIEVCAPGGGYILTGGVAMDEGNPDNLRAVMEAAKEYGVYK
;
A
#
# COMPACT_ATOMS: atom_id res chain seq x y z
N PHE A 1 -5.02 3.22 10.90
CA PHE A 1 -5.65 3.41 9.59
C PHE A 1 -5.83 4.90 9.35
N ALA A 2 -5.31 5.41 8.24
CA ALA A 2 -5.39 6.81 7.86
C ALA A 2 -6.31 6.92 6.64
N GLU A 3 -7.60 7.16 6.92
CA GLU A 3 -8.66 7.27 5.93
C GLU A 3 -8.50 8.55 5.07
N GLY A 4 -8.84 8.44 3.78
CA GLY A 4 -8.76 9.54 2.83
C GLY A 4 -7.33 9.98 2.52
N LYS A 5 -7.18 11.27 2.21
CA LYS A 5 -5.93 11.87 1.73
C LYS A 5 -5.12 12.46 2.88
N TYR A 6 -4.20 11.69 3.45
CA TYR A 6 -3.38 12.11 4.59
C TYR A 6 -2.14 12.97 4.20
N ASN A 7 -2.05 13.38 2.93
CA ASN A 7 -0.88 14.01 2.31
C ASN A 7 -0.31 15.25 3.02
N ARG A 8 -1.14 16.00 3.77
CA ARG A 8 -0.72 17.23 4.47
C ARG A 8 -0.18 16.99 5.89
N ARG A 9 -0.25 15.76 6.37
CA ARG A 9 0.06 15.40 7.77
C ARG A 9 1.20 14.40 7.88
N LEU A 10 1.83 14.01 6.76
CA LEU A 10 2.90 13.02 6.72
C LEU A 10 4.10 13.44 7.59
N GLU A 11 4.44 14.73 7.57
CA GLU A 11 5.54 15.29 8.36
C GLU A 11 5.22 15.30 9.86
N VAL A 12 3.94 15.48 10.22
CA VAL A 12 3.49 15.47 11.63
C VAL A 12 3.60 14.07 12.21
N ILE A 13 3.15 13.04 11.47
CA ILE A 13 3.16 11.66 11.97
C ILE A 13 4.54 11.01 11.95
N LYS A 14 5.53 11.65 11.33
CA LYS A 14 6.94 11.23 11.39
C LYS A 14 7.53 11.38 12.80
N ASP A 15 6.94 12.21 13.65
CA ASP A 15 7.43 12.49 15.01
C ASP A 15 7.26 11.30 15.98
N LEU A 16 6.54 10.26 15.57
CA LEU A 16 6.43 9.04 16.38
C LEU A 16 7.78 8.31 16.51
N PRO A 17 8.04 7.64 17.65
CA PRO A 17 9.24 6.84 17.83
C PRO A 17 9.42 5.81 16.71
N ARG A 18 10.68 5.59 16.31
CA ARG A 18 11.01 4.64 15.25
C ARG A 18 10.42 3.26 15.55
N SER A 19 9.79 2.66 14.54
CA SER A 19 9.19 1.33 14.59
C SER A 19 8.03 1.17 15.59
N SER A 20 7.44 2.25 16.10
CA SER A 20 6.31 2.17 17.03
C SER A 20 4.94 2.05 16.35
N ALA A 21 4.86 2.25 15.03
CA ALA A 21 3.60 2.25 14.30
C ALA A 21 3.74 1.72 12.86
N ILE A 22 2.61 1.21 12.34
CA ILE A 22 2.39 0.92 10.93
C ILE A 22 1.30 1.87 10.42
N TRP A 23 1.60 2.65 9.38
CA TRP A 23 0.64 3.56 8.77
C TRP A 23 -0.02 2.92 7.55
N TRP A 24 -1.27 2.50 7.74
CA TRP A 24 -2.11 2.00 6.66
C TRP A 24 -2.90 3.14 6.03
N PHE A 25 -2.63 3.44 4.75
CA PHE A 25 -3.20 4.56 4.02
C PHE A 25 -4.28 4.15 3.02
N ASP A 26 -5.28 5.03 2.83
CA ASP A 26 -6.33 4.92 1.82
C ASP A 26 -6.00 5.69 0.52
N GLN A 27 -6.19 7.01 0.45
CA GLN A 27 -6.00 7.80 -0.78
C GLN A 27 -4.70 8.63 -0.76
N THR A 28 -3.75 8.25 0.08
CA THR A 28 -2.50 8.98 0.25
C THR A 28 -1.53 8.70 -0.91
N ASP A 29 -0.74 9.70 -1.28
CA ASP A 29 0.36 9.53 -2.22
C ASP A 29 1.44 8.64 -1.58
N MET A 30 1.52 7.40 -2.04
CA MET A 30 2.41 6.39 -1.47
C MET A 30 3.89 6.65 -1.76
N ALA A 31 4.22 7.33 -2.87
CA ALA A 31 5.60 7.74 -3.15
C ALA A 31 6.06 8.79 -2.13
N ARG A 32 5.20 9.79 -1.86
CA ARG A 32 5.47 10.80 -0.83
C ARG A 32 5.49 10.17 0.56
N ALA A 33 4.54 9.30 0.89
CA ALA A 33 4.50 8.61 2.19
C ALA A 33 5.78 7.80 2.42
N LYS A 34 6.25 7.04 1.42
CA LYS A 34 7.52 6.30 1.48
C LYS A 34 8.71 7.23 1.68
N LYS A 35 8.77 8.34 0.96
CA LYS A 35 9.86 9.33 1.10
C LYS A 35 9.90 9.97 2.49
N VAL A 36 8.74 10.28 3.08
CA VAL A 36 8.68 10.97 4.37
C VAL A 36 8.84 10.01 5.54
N LEU A 37 8.20 8.85 5.51
CA LEU A 37 8.06 7.94 6.65
C LEU A 37 8.91 6.68 6.59
N GLY A 38 9.49 6.35 5.42
CA GLY A 38 10.12 5.05 5.18
C GLY A 38 11.33 4.72 6.05
N ASP A 39 11.89 5.70 6.75
CA ASP A 39 12.97 5.57 7.74
C ASP A 39 12.47 5.41 9.19
N THR A 40 11.24 5.88 9.48
CA THR A 40 10.66 5.89 10.83
C THR A 40 9.64 4.76 11.04
N ALA A 41 8.77 4.50 10.07
CA ALA A 41 7.62 3.61 10.22
C ALA A 41 7.40 2.74 8.98
N CYS A 42 6.79 1.58 9.17
CA CYS A 42 6.26 0.81 8.05
C CYS A 42 5.02 1.50 7.48
N ILE A 43 4.85 1.42 6.16
CA ILE A 43 3.65 1.90 5.47
C ILE A 43 2.92 0.73 4.81
N ALA A 44 1.59 0.81 4.76
CA ALA A 44 0.74 -0.21 4.19
C ALA A 44 -0.33 0.42 3.29
N GLY A 45 -0.77 -0.31 2.28
CA GLY A 45 -1.78 0.13 1.32
C GLY A 45 -1.21 0.22 -0.09
N ASN A 46 -1.87 0.89 -1.04
CA ASN A 46 -3.22 1.40 -0.92
C ASN A 46 -4.03 1.06 -2.17
N ILE A 47 -4.07 -0.23 -2.52
CA ILE A 47 -4.80 -0.68 -3.72
C ILE A 47 -6.25 -0.15 -3.61
N PRO A 48 -6.73 0.66 -4.57
CA PRO A 48 -8.05 1.26 -4.45
C PRO A 48 -9.16 0.22 -4.37
N ALA A 49 -10.14 0.44 -3.50
CA ALA A 49 -11.27 -0.45 -3.32
C ALA A 49 -12.00 -0.73 -4.65
N ALA A 50 -12.19 0.30 -5.49
CA ALA A 50 -12.80 0.16 -6.81
C ALA A 50 -12.03 -0.82 -7.71
N VAL A 51 -10.69 -0.81 -7.67
CA VAL A 51 -9.86 -1.74 -8.46
C VAL A 51 -10.04 -3.17 -7.97
N LEU A 52 -10.12 -3.38 -6.65
CA LEU A 52 -10.30 -4.72 -6.06
C LEU A 52 -11.72 -5.28 -6.29
N CYS A 53 -12.75 -4.44 -6.20
CA CYS A 53 -14.15 -4.88 -6.29
C CYS A 53 -14.65 -4.99 -7.73
N THR A 54 -14.32 -4.04 -8.59
CA THR A 54 -14.92 -3.93 -9.94
C THR A 54 -13.91 -3.94 -11.08
N GLY A 55 -12.61 -3.91 -10.78
CA GLY A 55 -11.54 -4.03 -11.78
C GLY A 55 -11.34 -5.45 -12.29
N THR A 56 -10.43 -5.60 -13.25
CA THR A 56 -9.97 -6.91 -13.73
C THR A 56 -8.74 -7.40 -12.95
N PRO A 57 -8.43 -8.71 -12.95
CA PRO A 57 -7.19 -9.23 -12.38
C PRO A 57 -5.94 -8.54 -12.92
N GLN A 58 -5.97 -8.13 -14.19
CA GLN A 58 -4.89 -7.40 -14.85
C GLN A 58 -4.72 -5.98 -14.28
N ASP A 59 -5.82 -5.27 -14.04
CA ASP A 59 -5.79 -3.94 -13.41
C ASP A 59 -5.26 -4.01 -11.98
N VAL A 60 -5.69 -5.02 -11.22
CA VAL A 60 -5.21 -5.28 -9.86
C VAL A 60 -3.71 -5.55 -9.86
N LYS A 61 -3.24 -6.46 -10.72
CA LYS A 61 -1.82 -6.82 -10.82
C LYS A 61 -0.96 -5.63 -11.22
N LYS A 62 -1.44 -4.80 -12.16
CA LYS A 62 -0.80 -3.54 -12.55
C LYS A 62 -0.70 -2.57 -11.37
N SER A 63 -1.78 -2.36 -10.64
CA SER A 63 -1.80 -1.47 -9.46
C SER A 63 -0.84 -1.97 -8.37
N CYS A 64 -0.83 -3.28 -8.10
CA CYS A 64 0.07 -3.89 -7.11
C CYS A 64 1.53 -3.70 -7.52
N ARG A 65 1.86 -3.98 -8.78
CA ARG A 65 3.22 -3.82 -9.31
C ARG A 65 3.73 -2.39 -9.15
N GLN A 66 2.91 -1.40 -9.54
CA GLN A 66 3.28 0.01 -9.41
C GLN A 66 3.56 0.39 -7.95
N LEU A 67 2.72 -0.05 -7.02
CA LEU A 67 2.93 0.20 -5.59
C LEU A 67 4.21 -0.47 -5.06
N ILE A 68 4.46 -1.72 -5.45
CA ILE A 68 5.68 -2.45 -5.06
C ILE A 68 6.93 -1.75 -5.60
N GLU A 69 6.98 -1.43 -6.90
CA GLU A 69 8.14 -0.77 -7.52
C GLU A 69 8.46 0.58 -6.83
N VAL A 70 7.43 1.30 -6.38
CA VAL A 70 7.59 2.60 -5.69
C VAL A 70 7.95 2.44 -4.21
N CYS A 71 7.30 1.53 -3.49
CA CYS A 71 7.35 1.50 -2.02
C CYS A 71 8.25 0.41 -1.44
N ALA A 72 8.52 -0.67 -2.16
CA ALA A 72 9.33 -1.78 -1.68
C ALA A 72 10.82 -1.44 -1.47
N PRO A 73 11.50 -0.60 -2.29
CA PRO A 73 12.91 -0.31 -2.09
C PRO A 73 13.22 0.15 -0.65
N GLY A 74 14.19 -0.52 -0.01
CA GLY A 74 14.56 -0.27 1.39
C GLY A 74 13.65 -0.92 2.45
N GLY A 75 12.69 -1.76 2.08
CA GLY A 75 11.84 -2.49 3.02
C GLY A 75 10.73 -1.63 3.64
N GLY A 76 10.04 -2.16 4.66
CA GLY A 76 9.04 -1.40 5.42
C GLY A 76 7.74 -1.08 4.67
N TYR A 77 7.44 -1.80 3.59
CA TYR A 77 6.18 -1.69 2.85
C TYR A 77 5.37 -2.98 2.92
N ILE A 78 4.06 -2.85 3.17
CA ILE A 78 3.10 -3.96 3.20
C ILE A 78 2.03 -3.72 2.12
N LEU A 79 2.00 -4.56 1.09
CA LEU A 79 0.96 -4.52 0.07
C LEU A 79 -0.38 -4.93 0.68
N THR A 80 -1.38 -4.04 0.59
CA THR A 80 -2.77 -4.30 1.00
C THR A 80 -3.71 -3.30 0.31
N GLY A 81 -5.02 -3.51 0.42
CA GLY A 81 -6.03 -2.57 -0.02
C GLY A 81 -5.94 -1.23 0.71
N GLY A 82 -6.50 -0.16 0.15
CA GLY A 82 -6.65 1.14 0.82
C GLY A 82 -7.76 1.14 1.90
N VAL A 83 -8.50 0.05 2.02
CA VAL A 83 -9.61 -0.14 2.96
C VAL A 83 -9.69 -1.62 3.34
N ALA A 84 -10.29 -1.92 4.50
CA ALA A 84 -10.66 -3.28 4.84
C ALA A 84 -11.72 -3.78 3.84
N MET A 85 -11.55 -5.00 3.34
CA MET A 85 -12.52 -5.65 2.48
C MET A 85 -13.26 -6.74 3.26
N ASP A 86 -14.57 -6.69 3.19
CA ASP A 86 -15.52 -7.69 3.67
C ASP A 86 -16.02 -8.57 2.51
N GLU A 87 -16.23 -7.98 1.35
CA GLU A 87 -16.63 -8.65 0.11
C GLU A 87 -15.71 -8.28 -1.06
N GLY A 88 -15.57 -9.19 -2.04
CA GLY A 88 -14.74 -8.91 -3.20
C GLY A 88 -14.72 -10.02 -4.23
N ASN A 89 -14.14 -9.71 -5.39
CA ASN A 89 -13.92 -10.69 -6.45
C ASN A 89 -12.74 -11.62 -6.09
N PRO A 90 -12.95 -12.94 -5.98
CA PRO A 90 -11.89 -13.89 -5.66
C PRO A 90 -10.72 -13.88 -6.65
N ASP A 91 -10.97 -13.66 -7.93
CA ASP A 91 -9.91 -13.61 -8.95
C ASP A 91 -9.02 -12.38 -8.78
N ASN A 92 -9.60 -11.25 -8.36
CA ASN A 92 -8.85 -10.06 -8.02
C ASN A 92 -7.98 -10.27 -6.78
N LEU A 93 -8.49 -10.95 -5.75
CA LEU A 93 -7.69 -11.31 -4.56
C LEU A 93 -6.54 -12.26 -4.91
N ARG A 94 -6.77 -13.23 -5.81
CA ARG A 94 -5.69 -14.08 -6.35
C ARG A 94 -4.64 -13.26 -7.09
N ALA A 95 -5.08 -12.29 -7.90
CA ALA A 95 -4.16 -11.39 -8.61
C ALA A 95 -3.27 -10.56 -7.66
N VAL A 96 -3.79 -10.11 -6.52
CA VAL A 96 -2.97 -9.46 -5.46
C VAL A 96 -1.90 -10.43 -4.95
N MET A 97 -2.29 -11.65 -4.59
CA MET A 97 -1.35 -12.66 -4.07
C MET A 97 -0.27 -13.03 -5.09
N GLU A 98 -0.64 -13.16 -6.36
CA GLU A 98 0.31 -13.40 -7.45
C GLU A 98 1.27 -12.23 -7.63
N ALA A 99 0.76 -11.00 -7.67
CA ALA A 99 1.59 -9.80 -7.79
C ALA A 99 2.58 -9.67 -6.63
N ALA A 100 2.15 -9.96 -5.39
CA ALA A 100 3.01 -9.96 -4.22
C ALA A 100 4.15 -10.99 -4.34
N LYS A 101 3.86 -12.19 -4.82
CA LYS A 101 4.86 -13.26 -5.01
C LYS A 101 5.82 -12.96 -6.18
N GLU A 102 5.32 -12.36 -7.25
CA GLU A 102 6.11 -12.09 -8.45
C GLU A 102 6.99 -10.85 -8.31
N TYR A 103 6.46 -9.75 -7.79
CA TYR A 103 7.14 -8.46 -7.74
C TYR A 103 7.66 -8.10 -6.35
N GLY A 104 7.09 -8.66 -5.28
CA GLY A 104 7.44 -8.35 -3.89
C GLY A 104 8.70 -9.04 -3.36
N VAL A 105 9.49 -9.65 -4.25
CA VAL A 105 10.75 -10.31 -3.89
C VAL A 105 11.91 -9.32 -3.93
N TYR A 106 12.76 -9.38 -2.91
CA TYR A 106 14.03 -8.63 -2.88
C TYR A 106 15.10 -9.48 -3.56
N LYS A 107 15.88 -8.85 -4.44
CA LYS A 107 17.02 -9.48 -5.12
C LYS A 107 18.32 -8.95 -4.52
#